data_AF-N6ZL88-F1
#
_entry.id   AF-N6ZL88-F1
#
_cell.length_a   1.000
_cell.length_b   1.000
_cell.length_c   1.000
_cell.angle_alpha   90.00
_cell.angle_beta   90.00
_cell.angle_gamma   90.00
#
_symmetry.space_group_name_H-M   'P 1'
#
loop_
_entity.id
_entity.type
_entity.pdbx_description
1 polymer ?
#
loop_
_entity_poly.entity_id
_entity_poly.type
_entity_poly.pdbx_seq_one_letter_code
_entity_poly.pdbx_strand_id
1 'polypeptide(L)'
;MGAAVRIGVIDSGCSAAHASNVVAAAAFEVQDGVVRQGDAQPDRLGHGSRIADVLLHFAPQVELVVAQVFGERLATSALQVAAAIDWAVANEAHILNLSLGLRAPRAVLAEACARARAAGVLLCAAAPTR
;
A
#
# COMPACT_ATOMS: atom_id res chain seq x y z
N MET A 1 -8.48 24.93 -8.49
CA MET A 1 -8.64 23.46 -8.43
C MET A 1 -7.70 22.96 -7.36
N GLY A 2 -8.21 22.25 -6.35
CA GLY A 2 -7.34 21.55 -5.38
C GLY A 2 -6.64 20.37 -6.05
N ALA A 3 -5.46 20.00 -5.55
CA ALA A 3 -4.75 18.81 -6.02
C ALA A 3 -5.62 17.54 -5.80
N ALA A 4 -5.48 16.55 -6.68
CA ALA A 4 -6.20 15.29 -6.55
C ALA A 4 -5.76 14.57 -5.27
N VAL A 5 -6.71 13.93 -4.57
CA VAL A 5 -6.41 13.14 -3.38
C VAL A 5 -5.72 11.85 -3.81
N ARG A 6 -4.48 11.65 -3.37
CA ARG A 6 -3.74 10.39 -3.47
C ARG A 6 -4.05 9.41 -2.35
N ILE A 7 -4.36 8.17 -2.72
CA ILE A 7 -4.53 7.04 -1.82
C ILE A 7 -3.44 6.00 -2.08
N GLY A 8 -2.63 5.71 -1.06
CA GLY A 8 -1.68 4.61 -1.06
C GLY A 8 -2.38 3.28 -0.81
N VAL A 9 -2.30 2.35 -1.76
CA VAL A 9 -2.80 0.99 -1.63
C VAL A 9 -1.63 0.06 -1.34
N ILE A 10 -1.52 -0.39 -0.09
CA ILE A 10 -0.44 -1.28 0.37
C ILE A 10 -0.98 -2.72 0.39
N ASP A 11 -0.84 -3.42 -0.73
CA ASP A 11 -1.51 -4.72 -0.95
C ASP A 11 -0.81 -5.59 -2.02
N SER A 12 -1.52 -6.38 -2.83
CA SER A 12 -0.98 -7.32 -3.82
C SER A 12 -0.71 -6.74 -5.21
N GLY A 13 -0.90 -5.43 -5.38
CA GLY A 13 -0.76 -4.73 -6.66
C GLY A 13 -2.12 -4.23 -7.18
N CYS A 14 -2.20 -3.99 -8.49
CA CYS A 14 -3.45 -3.59 -9.14
C CYS A 14 -3.53 -4.15 -10.58
N SER A 15 -4.76 -4.28 -11.10
CA SER A 15 -5.03 -4.60 -12.50
C SER A 15 -4.64 -3.45 -13.44
N ALA A 16 -4.33 -3.77 -14.70
CA ALA A 16 -4.10 -2.80 -15.78
C ALA A 16 -5.31 -1.89 -16.04
N ALA A 17 -6.53 -2.32 -15.66
CA ALA A 17 -7.74 -1.50 -15.75
C ALA A 17 -7.64 -0.19 -14.92
N HIS A 18 -6.77 -0.16 -13.90
CA HIS A 18 -6.57 0.99 -13.03
C HIS A 18 -5.47 1.95 -13.52
N ALA A 19 -4.81 1.67 -14.64
CA ALA A 19 -3.61 2.39 -15.07
C ALA A 19 -3.82 3.90 -15.21
N SER A 20 -5.03 4.36 -15.56
CA SER A 20 -5.36 5.78 -15.65
C SER A 20 -5.35 6.52 -14.31
N ASN A 21 -5.50 5.81 -13.20
CA ASN A 21 -5.54 6.37 -11.86
C ASN A 21 -4.23 6.13 -11.09
N VAL A 22 -3.37 5.23 -11.54
CA VAL A 22 -2.11 4.90 -10.87
C VAL A 22 -1.03 5.91 -11.25
N VAL A 23 -0.57 6.70 -10.28
CA VAL A 23 0.49 7.71 -10.48
C VAL A 23 1.87 7.20 -10.09
N ALA A 24 1.93 6.17 -9.24
CA ALA A 24 3.16 5.49 -8.87
C ALA A 24 2.86 4.05 -8.48
N ALA A 25 3.74 3.12 -8.86
CA ALA A 25 3.64 1.72 -8.43
C ALA A 25 5.04 1.12 -8.19
N ALA A 26 5.19 0.37 -7.11
CA ALA A 26 6.42 -0.35 -6.78
C ALA A 26 6.12 -1.64 -6.02
N ALA A 27 6.98 -2.64 -6.18
CA ALA A 27 6.98 -3.86 -5.36
C ALA A 27 8.06 -3.79 -4.28
N PHE A 28 7.74 -4.34 -3.11
CA PHE A 28 8.64 -4.43 -1.98
C PHE A 28 8.79 -5.89 -1.59
N GLU A 29 10.03 -6.35 -1.46
CA GLU A 29 10.36 -7.70 -1.00
C GLU A 29 11.46 -7.64 0.04
N VAL A 30 11.56 -8.67 0.89
CA VAL A 30 12.69 -8.83 1.81
C VAL A 30 13.53 -10.02 1.35
N GLN A 31 14.79 -9.75 1.02
CA GLN A 31 15.78 -10.75 0.63
C GLN A 31 16.97 -10.61 1.58
N ASP A 32 17.36 -11.70 2.25
CA ASP A 32 18.46 -11.72 3.24
C ASP A 32 18.34 -10.65 4.34
N GLY A 33 17.11 -10.36 4.78
CA GLY A 33 16.82 -9.36 5.81
C GLY A 33 16.86 -7.91 5.33
N VAL A 34 17.08 -7.68 4.03
CA VAL A 34 17.14 -6.35 3.41
C VAL A 34 15.92 -6.13 2.54
N VAL A 35 15.31 -4.95 2.65
CA VAL A 35 14.22 -4.57 1.75
C VAL A 35 14.78 -4.24 0.37
N ARG A 36 14.16 -4.79 -0.66
CA ARG A 36 14.36 -4.40 -2.05
C ARG A 36 13.08 -3.80 -2.60
N GLN A 37 13.24 -2.63 -3.21
CA GLN A 37 12.20 -2.02 -4.04
C GLN A 37 12.45 -2.43 -5.50
N GLY A 38 11.41 -2.81 -6.20
CA GLY A 38 11.44 -3.12 -7.63
C GLY A 38 10.17 -2.66 -8.32
N ASP A 39 10.06 -2.99 -9.60
CA ASP A 39 8.87 -2.66 -10.39
C ASP A 39 7.66 -3.46 -9.89
N ALA A 40 6.51 -2.80 -9.82
CA ALA A 40 5.25 -3.47 -9.52
C ALA A 40 4.97 -4.56 -10.57
N GLN A 41 4.53 -5.72 -10.09
CA GLN A 41 4.17 -6.87 -10.91
C GLN A 41 2.65 -6.96 -11.05
N PRO A 42 2.13 -7.66 -12.08
CA PRO A 42 0.71 -7.92 -12.19
C PRO A 42 0.14 -8.53 -10.92
N ASP A 43 -1.03 -8.05 -10.48
CA ASP A 43 -1.70 -8.54 -9.28
C ASP A 43 -2.26 -9.96 -9.50
N ARG A 44 -1.44 -10.97 -9.14
CA ARG A 44 -1.80 -12.38 -9.28
C ARG A 44 -2.83 -12.85 -8.25
N LEU A 45 -2.96 -12.16 -7.12
CA LEU A 45 -3.92 -12.49 -6.06
C LEU A 45 -5.29 -11.85 -6.28
N GLY A 46 -5.33 -10.75 -7.03
CA GLY A 46 -6.53 -9.96 -7.30
C GLY A 46 -7.07 -9.23 -6.06
N HIS A 47 -6.38 -9.26 -4.92
CA HIS A 47 -6.86 -8.64 -3.69
C HIS A 47 -6.72 -7.12 -3.75
N GLY A 48 -5.52 -6.62 -4.07
CA GLY A 48 -5.26 -5.21 -4.32
C GLY A 48 -6.12 -4.63 -5.45
N SER A 49 -6.35 -5.40 -6.51
CA SER A 49 -7.25 -5.00 -7.60
C SER A 49 -8.68 -4.77 -7.13
N ARG A 50 -9.24 -5.67 -6.32
CA ARG A 50 -10.59 -5.47 -5.75
C ARG A 50 -10.67 -4.25 -4.84
N ILE A 51 -9.60 -3.95 -4.11
CA ILE A 51 -9.54 -2.73 -3.28
C ILE A 51 -9.53 -1.49 -4.17
N ALA A 52 -8.74 -1.49 -5.23
CA ALA A 52 -8.72 -0.40 -6.21
C ALA A 52 -10.10 -0.21 -6.87
N ASP A 53 -10.79 -1.28 -7.25
CA ASP A 53 -12.17 -1.23 -7.78
C ASP A 53 -13.12 -0.51 -6.80
N VAL A 54 -13.08 -0.87 -5.52
CA VAL A 54 -13.93 -0.26 -4.49
C VAL A 54 -13.59 1.24 -4.32
N LEU A 55 -12.30 1.58 -4.22
CA LEU A 55 -11.87 2.97 -4.06
C LEU A 55 -12.32 3.83 -5.24
N LEU A 56 -12.12 3.35 -6.47
CA LEU A 56 -12.46 4.08 -7.69
C LEU A 56 -13.97 4.09 -7.96
N HIS A 57 -14.72 3.12 -7.46
CA HIS A 57 -16.18 3.16 -7.50
C HIS A 57 -16.74 4.34 -6.68
N PHE A 58 -16.23 4.55 -5.47
CA PHE A 58 -16.72 5.62 -4.58
C PHE A 58 -16.05 6.97 -4.84
N ALA A 59 -14.82 6.98 -5.34
CA ALA A 59 -14.04 8.19 -5.56
C ALA A 59 -13.25 8.10 -6.89
N PRO A 60 -13.91 8.15 -8.06
CA PRO A 60 -13.27 7.92 -9.35
C PRO A 60 -12.16 8.93 -9.71
N GLN A 61 -12.14 10.10 -9.06
CA GLN A 61 -11.16 11.16 -9.26
C GLN A 61 -9.88 11.03 -8.43
N VAL A 62 -9.74 9.99 -7.60
CA VAL A 62 -8.52 9.80 -6.81
C VAL A 62 -7.38 9.28 -7.66
N GLU A 63 -6.18 9.62 -7.22
CA GLU A 63 -4.93 9.04 -7.71
C GLU A 63 -4.51 7.91 -6.77
N LEU A 64 -3.96 6.83 -7.32
CA LEU A 64 -3.51 5.65 -6.59
C LEU A 64 -1.99 5.57 -6.58
N VAL A 65 -1.44 5.32 -5.40
CA VAL A 65 -0.03 5.00 -5.17
C VAL A 65 0.02 3.53 -4.76
N VAL A 66 0.45 2.64 -5.64
CA VAL A 66 0.33 1.19 -5.44
C VAL A 66 1.63 0.62 -4.91
N ALA A 67 1.64 0.23 -3.64
CA ALA A 67 2.77 -0.43 -3.01
C ALA A 67 2.48 -1.93 -2.85
N GLN A 68 3.08 -2.75 -3.71
CA GLN A 68 2.88 -4.19 -3.71
C GLN A 68 3.75 -4.85 -2.63
N VAL A 69 3.10 -5.38 -1.60
CA VAL A 69 3.70 -6.11 -0.46
C VAL A 69 3.28 -7.58 -0.41
N PHE A 70 2.44 -8.02 -1.35
CA PHE A 70 2.15 -9.44 -1.56
C PHE A 70 2.56 -9.84 -2.98
N GLY A 71 3.32 -10.93 -3.09
CA GLY A 71 3.64 -11.58 -4.36
C GLY A 71 2.58 -12.63 -4.71
N GLU A 72 2.99 -13.90 -4.83
CA GLU A 72 2.08 -15.01 -5.18
C GLU A 72 1.24 -15.53 -4.01
N ARG A 73 1.48 -15.05 -2.79
CA ARG A 73 0.79 -15.47 -1.57
C ARG A 73 0.51 -14.26 -0.70
N LEU A 74 -0.54 -14.34 0.12
CA LEU A 74 -0.85 -13.35 1.18
C LEU A 74 0.13 -13.51 2.37
N ALA A 75 1.41 -13.33 2.09
CA ALA A 75 2.49 -13.38 3.05
C ALA A 75 3.36 -12.14 2.86
N THR A 76 3.58 -11.42 3.95
CA THR A 76 4.42 -10.21 3.98
C THR A 76 5.12 -10.10 5.33
N SER A 77 6.09 -9.21 5.43
CA SER A 77 6.82 -8.94 6.66
C SER A 77 6.57 -7.51 7.16
N ALA A 78 6.75 -7.28 8.47
CA ALA A 78 6.65 -5.94 9.03
C ALA A 78 7.65 -4.96 8.41
N LEU A 79 8.85 -5.44 8.07
CA LEU A 79 9.89 -4.64 7.44
C LEU A 79 9.49 -4.22 6.02
N GLN A 80 8.91 -5.14 5.25
CA GLN A 80 8.41 -4.88 3.90
C GLN A 80 7.25 -3.86 3.91
N VAL A 81 6.28 -4.04 4.81
CA VAL A 81 5.15 -3.11 4.95
C VAL A 81 5.63 -1.74 5.44
N ALA A 82 6.58 -1.68 6.37
CA ALA A 82 7.16 -0.42 6.83
C ALA A 82 7.80 0.38 5.68
N ALA A 83 8.59 -0.28 4.83
CA ALA A 83 9.19 0.37 3.66
C ALA A 83 8.14 0.82 2.63
N ALA A 84 7.09 0.03 2.40
CA ALA A 84 5.98 0.40 1.55
C ALA A 84 5.21 1.63 2.07
N ILE A 85 5.03 1.75 3.39
CA ILE A 85 4.45 2.95 4.03
C ILE A 85 5.33 4.16 3.76
N ASP A 86 6.63 4.08 4.07
CA ASP A 86 7.55 5.20 3.89
C ASP A 86 7.61 5.64 2.41
N TRP A 87 7.62 4.69 1.48
CA TRP A 87 7.59 4.96 0.05
C TRP A 87 6.28 5.62 -0.39
N ALA A 88 5.13 5.16 0.08
CA ALA A 88 3.84 5.76 -0.26
C ALA A 88 3.74 7.21 0.26
N VAL A 89 4.25 7.48 1.46
CA VAL A 89 4.35 8.84 2.02
C VAL A 89 5.26 9.72 1.16
N ALA A 90 6.41 9.20 0.70
CA ALA A 90 7.32 9.92 -0.20
C ALA A 90 6.69 10.23 -1.58
N ASN A 91 5.67 9.46 -1.99
CA ASN A 91 4.85 9.72 -3.18
C ASN A 91 3.62 10.61 -2.89
N GLU A 92 3.63 11.31 -1.75
CA GLU A 92 2.62 12.27 -1.32
C GLU A 92 1.22 11.65 -1.16
N ALA A 93 1.15 10.38 -0.71
CA ALA A 93 -0.12 9.77 -0.33
C ALA A 93 -0.73 10.49 0.88
N HIS A 94 -2.00 10.89 0.77
CA HIS A 94 -2.74 11.53 1.87
C HIS A 94 -3.41 10.51 2.78
N ILE A 95 -3.77 9.36 2.21
CA ILE A 95 -4.43 8.24 2.89
C ILE A 95 -3.69 6.97 2.51
N LEU A 96 -3.45 6.07 3.47
CA LEU A 96 -2.96 4.72 3.23
C LEU A 96 -4.05 3.71 3.58
N ASN A 97 -4.38 2.84 2.65
CA ASN A 97 -5.23 1.67 2.86
C ASN A 97 -4.36 0.42 3.05
N LEU A 98 -4.47 -0.22 4.22
CA LEU A 98 -3.78 -1.44 4.59
C LEU A 98 -4.79 -2.55 4.89
N SER A 99 -5.21 -3.28 3.86
CA SER A 99 -6.14 -4.42 4.01
C SER A 99 -5.39 -5.69 4.45
N LEU A 100 -4.56 -5.57 5.49
CA LEU A 100 -3.71 -6.62 6.02
C LEU A 100 -3.57 -6.53 7.54
N GLY A 101 -3.15 -7.63 8.14
CA GLY A 101 -2.80 -7.69 9.56
C GLY A 101 -1.56 -8.54 9.78
N LEU A 102 -0.80 -8.22 10.83
CA LEU A 102 0.33 -9.03 11.28
C LEU A 102 -0.02 -9.72 12.60
N ARG A 103 0.51 -10.94 12.80
CA ARG A 103 0.22 -11.75 13.99
C ARG A 103 0.74 -11.15 15.30
N ALA A 104 1.73 -10.28 15.24
CA ALA A 104 2.36 -9.67 16.40
C ALA A 104 2.78 -8.23 16.07
N PRO A 105 2.72 -7.31 17.05
CA PRO A 105 3.26 -5.96 16.89
C PRO A 105 4.77 -6.02 16.65
N ARG A 106 5.26 -5.10 15.80
CA ARG A 106 6.68 -4.98 15.46
C ARG A 106 7.08 -3.51 15.51
N ALA A 107 8.17 -3.19 16.20
CA ALA A 107 8.64 -1.81 16.38
C ALA A 107 8.83 -1.09 15.05
N VAL A 108 9.46 -1.73 14.06
CA VAL A 108 9.71 -1.15 12.73
C VAL A 108 8.43 -0.69 12.03
N LEU A 109 7.34 -1.45 12.13
CA LEU A 109 6.05 -1.06 11.54
C LEU A 109 5.37 0.04 12.35
N ALA A 110 5.42 -0.04 13.68
CA ALA A 110 4.88 1.00 14.55
C ALA A 110 5.56 2.36 14.30
N GLU A 111 6.87 2.36 14.12
CA GLU A 111 7.65 3.56 13.78
C GLU A 111 7.29 4.12 12.40
N ALA A 112 7.13 3.27 11.38
CA ALA A 112 6.68 3.70 10.05
C ALA A 112 5.28 4.32 10.10
N CYS A 113 4.34 3.70 10.82
CA CYS A 113 3.02 4.27 11.05
C CYS A 113 3.09 5.62 11.79
N ALA A 114 3.99 5.74 12.78
CA ALA A 114 4.17 7.00 13.50
C ALA A 114 4.73 8.11 12.59
N ARG A 115 5.71 7.80 11.72
CA ARG A 115 6.23 8.73 10.72
C ARG A 115 5.15 9.19 9.73
N ALA A 116 4.37 8.26 9.19
CA ALA A 116 3.27 8.58 8.28
C ALA A 116 2.24 9.52 8.94
N ARG A 117 1.84 9.23 10.19
CA ARG A 117 0.93 10.11 10.95
C ARG A 117 1.53 11.49 11.22
N ALA A 118 2.82 11.56 11.55
CA ALA A 118 3.51 12.83 11.78
C ALA A 118 3.61 13.66 10.49
N ALA A 119 3.63 13.02 9.32
CA ALA A 119 3.53 13.66 8.01
C ALA A 119 2.10 14.05 7.62
N GLY A 120 1.11 13.87 8.50
CA GLY A 120 -0.30 14.22 8.24
C GLY A 120 -1.08 13.19 7.42
N VAL A 121 -0.52 11.99 7.22
CA VAL A 121 -1.15 10.92 6.44
C VAL A 121 -2.13 10.13 7.31
N LEU A 122 -3.34 9.87 6.79
CA LEU A 122 -4.34 9.04 7.44
C LEU A 122 -4.08 7.55 7.12
N LEU A 123 -4.03 6.70 8.15
CA LEU A 123 -3.92 5.25 7.96
C LEU A 123 -5.27 4.57 8.24
N CYS A 124 -5.76 3.82 7.28
CA CYS A 124 -6.93 2.95 7.41
C CYS A 124 -6.48 1.50 7.29
N ALA A 125 -6.77 0.66 8.29
CA ALA A 125 -6.35 -0.73 8.32
C ALA A 125 -7.52 -1.66 8.67
N ALA A 126 -7.50 -2.87 8.14
CA ALA A 126 -8.49 -3.90 8.45
C ALA A 126 -8.41 -4.30 9.94
N ALA A 127 -9.57 -4.48 10.57
CA ALA A 127 -9.63 -5.06 11.91
C ALA A 127 -9.41 -6.59 11.83
N PRO A 128 -8.75 -7.22 12.82
CA PRO A 128 -8.56 -8.66 12.85
C PRO A 128 -9.90 -9.40 12.84
N THR A 129 -9.99 -10.49 12.05
CA THR A 129 -11.11 -11.43 12.17
C THR A 129 -11.01 -12.16 13.51
N ARG A 130 -12.09 -12.13 14.29
CA ARG A 130 -12.18 -12.81 15.59
C ARG A 130 -12.16 -14.33 15.45
#